data_AF-A0A1V4GUZ2-F1
#
_entry.id   AF-A0A1V4GUZ2-F1
#
_cell.length_a   1.000
_cell.length_b   1.000
_cell.length_c   1.000
_cell.angle_alpha   90.00
_cell.angle_beta   90.00
_cell.angle_gamma   90.00
#
_symmetry.space_group_name_H-M   'P 1'
#
loop_
_entity.id
_entity.type
_entity.pdbx_description
1 polymer ?
#
loop_
_entity_poly.entity_id
_entity_poly.type
_entity_poly.pdbx_seq_one_letter_code
_entity_poly.pdbx_strand_id
1 'polypeptide(L)'
;MPDELAGRIGTIITLDDISQEQMIDILKNSPTSPFVAFKNKLAMISCTASISDAVLSDMADKHHDAIEKFGVRGLYQAFYRLPQISDILHEAPDHPHSHYHITPTGFDRTDHPKVELEVTVSPPPPKPSPFDLYDDMPF
;
A
#
# COMPACT_ATOMS: atom_id res chain seq x y z
N MET A 1 -14.45 33.91 -19.74
CA MET A 1 -13.87 34.59 -18.56
C MET A 1 -13.66 36.05 -18.95
N PRO A 2 -14.05 37.05 -18.15
CA PRO A 2 -13.85 38.46 -18.49
C PRO A 2 -12.36 38.81 -18.59
N ASP A 3 -11.99 39.65 -19.56
CA ASP A 3 -10.59 39.94 -19.88
C ASP A 3 -9.86 40.65 -18.73
N GLU A 4 -10.57 41.45 -17.91
CA GLU A 4 -9.96 42.10 -16.74
C GLU A 4 -9.51 41.09 -15.68
N LEU A 5 -10.16 39.92 -15.63
CA LEU A 5 -9.84 38.85 -14.70
C LEU A 5 -8.71 37.97 -15.27
N ALA A 6 -8.69 37.75 -16.58
CA ALA A 6 -7.65 36.96 -17.25
C ALA A 6 -6.27 37.61 -17.09
N GLY A 7 -6.16 38.94 -17.20
CA GLY A 7 -4.91 39.67 -16.98
C GLY A 7 -4.41 39.68 -15.53
N ARG A 8 -5.24 39.30 -14.55
CA ARG A 8 -4.86 39.17 -13.12
C ARG A 8 -4.43 37.75 -12.75
N ILE A 9 -4.77 36.75 -13.56
CA ILE A 9 -4.26 35.39 -13.40
C ILE A 9 -2.91 35.33 -14.12
N GLY A 10 -1.82 35.50 -13.37
CA GLY A 10 -0.48 35.68 -13.94
C GLY A 10 0.03 34.50 -14.78
N THR A 11 -0.27 33.27 -14.37
CA THR A 11 0.19 32.06 -15.08
C THR A 11 -0.95 31.08 -15.22
N ILE A 12 -1.20 30.63 -16.45
CA ILE A 12 -2.11 29.53 -16.76
C ILE A 12 -1.26 28.27 -16.91
N ILE A 13 -1.59 27.23 -16.14
CA ILE A 13 -0.96 25.91 -16.26
C ILE A 13 -2.02 24.96 -16.80
N THR A 14 -1.72 24.35 -17.95
CA THR A 14 -2.52 23.25 -18.51
C THR A 14 -1.97 21.94 -17.97
N LEU A 15 -2.87 21.08 -17.49
CA LEU A 15 -2.52 19.73 -17.08
C LEU A 15 -2.70 18.79 -18.28
N ASP A 16 -1.73 17.90 -18.47
CA ASP A 16 -1.81 16.87 -19.50
C ASP A 16 -2.86 15.81 -19.16
N ASP A 17 -3.41 15.20 -20.20
CA ASP A 17 -4.29 14.04 -20.06
C ASP A 17 -3.52 12.86 -19.47
N ILE A 18 -4.14 12.16 -18.52
CA ILE A 18 -3.52 11.04 -17.82
C ILE A 18 -3.74 9.76 -18.63
N SER A 19 -2.65 9.07 -18.97
CA SER A 19 -2.71 7.78 -19.67
C SER A 19 -3.23 6.67 -18.76
N GLN A 20 -3.78 5.59 -19.34
CA GLN A 20 -4.25 4.43 -18.58
C GLN A 20 -3.15 3.81 -17.70
N GLU A 21 -1.92 3.74 -18.19
CA GLU A 21 -0.77 3.24 -17.43
C GLU A 21 -0.48 4.12 -16.21
N GLN A 22 -0.53 5.45 -16.38
CA GLN A 22 -0.38 6.39 -15.28
C GLN A 22 -1.52 6.27 -14.26
N MET A 23 -2.76 6.03 -14.72
CA MET A 23 -3.89 5.80 -13.82
C MET A 23 -3.73 4.54 -12.99
N ILE A 24 -3.23 3.46 -13.60
CA ILE A 24 -2.91 2.20 -12.92
C ILE A 24 -1.79 2.42 -11.90
N ASP A 25 -0.74 3.16 -12.29
CA ASP A 25 0.36 3.49 -11.38
C ASP A 25 -0.13 4.29 -10.16
N ILE A 26 -1.00 5.29 -10.39
CA ILE A 26 -1.64 6.06 -9.32
C ILE A 26 -2.45 5.13 -8.40
N LEU A 27 -3.20 4.16 -8.94
CA LEU A 27 -3.92 3.18 -8.11
C LEU A 27 -2.95 2.34 -7.28
N LYS A 28 -1.82 1.89 -7.82
CA LYS A 28 -0.88 1.01 -7.10
C LYS A 28 -0.08 1.74 -6.02
N ASN A 29 0.36 2.96 -6.33
CA ASN A 29 1.44 3.62 -5.60
C ASN A 29 1.04 4.90 -4.88
N SER A 30 -0.09 5.53 -5.22
CA SER A 30 -0.52 6.74 -4.52
C SER A 30 -0.88 6.42 -3.07
N PRO A 31 -0.37 7.16 -2.07
CA PRO A 31 -0.57 6.86 -0.65
C PRO A 31 -2.05 6.91 -0.22
N THR A 32 -2.88 7.65 -0.97
CA THR A 32 -4.32 7.77 -0.73
C THR A 32 -5.16 6.91 -1.67
N SER A 33 -4.53 6.01 -2.43
CA SER A 33 -5.26 5.13 -3.35
C SER A 33 -6.09 4.08 -2.59
N PRO A 34 -7.19 3.59 -3.19
CA PRO A 34 -7.97 2.49 -2.64
C PRO A 34 -7.15 1.22 -2.38
N PHE A 35 -6.20 0.89 -3.25
CA PHE A 35 -5.37 -0.30 -3.11
C PHE A 35 -4.39 -0.16 -1.93
N VAL A 36 -3.76 1.01 -1.77
CA VAL A 36 -2.90 1.28 -0.61
C VAL A 36 -3.71 1.30 0.69
N ALA A 37 -4.90 1.91 0.68
CA ALA A 37 -5.80 1.86 1.84
C ALA A 37 -6.21 0.43 2.21
N PHE A 38 -6.48 -0.42 1.22
CA PHE A 38 -6.75 -1.85 1.42
C PHE A 38 -5.54 -2.58 2.01
N LYS A 39 -4.34 -2.38 1.46
CA LYS A 39 -3.10 -2.94 2.03
C LYS A 39 -2.87 -2.50 3.47
N ASN A 40 -3.13 -1.23 3.80
CA ASN A 40 -2.96 -0.71 5.15
C ASN A 40 -3.96 -1.35 6.13
N LYS A 41 -5.19 -1.61 5.70
CA LYS A 41 -6.16 -2.37 6.52
C LYS A 41 -5.68 -3.79 6.78
N LEU A 42 -5.18 -4.48 5.75
CA LEU A 42 -4.63 -5.84 5.91
C LEU A 42 -3.37 -5.87 6.77
N ALA A 43 -2.53 -4.84 6.70
CA ALA A 43 -1.34 -4.75 7.53
C ALA A 43 -1.65 -4.69 9.04
N MET A 44 -2.84 -4.23 9.44
CA MET A 44 -3.28 -4.23 10.85
C MET A 44 -3.36 -5.64 11.45
N ILE A 45 -3.57 -6.66 10.61
CA ILE A 45 -3.61 -8.08 10.97
C ILE A 45 -2.41 -8.85 10.42
N SER A 46 -1.34 -8.11 10.10
CA SER A 46 -0.09 -8.64 9.53
C SER A 46 -0.25 -9.34 8.17
N CYS A 47 -1.34 -9.09 7.45
CA CYS A 47 -1.56 -9.61 6.11
C CYS A 47 -1.02 -8.66 5.05
N THR A 48 -0.67 -9.20 3.88
CA THR A 48 -0.19 -8.41 2.74
C THR A 48 -1.02 -8.72 1.50
N ALA A 49 -1.07 -7.80 0.54
CA ALA A 49 -1.79 -8.01 -0.71
C ALA A 49 -1.02 -7.51 -1.93
N SER A 50 -1.18 -8.26 -3.03
CA SER A 50 -0.75 -7.91 -4.38
C SER A 50 -1.92 -8.06 -5.36
N ILE A 51 -1.87 -7.34 -6.47
CA ILE A 51 -2.87 -7.41 -7.53
C ILE A 51 -2.16 -7.70 -8.85
N SER A 52 -2.70 -8.66 -9.60
CA SER A 52 -2.18 -8.99 -10.92
C SER A 52 -2.48 -7.88 -11.93
N ASP A 53 -1.54 -7.64 -12.86
CA ASP A 53 -1.72 -6.63 -13.90
C ASP A 53 -2.89 -7.00 -14.84
N ALA A 54 -3.19 -8.29 -15.00
CA ALA A 54 -4.37 -8.75 -15.74
C ALA A 54 -5.70 -8.24 -15.15
N VAL A 55 -5.83 -8.19 -13.81
CA VAL A 55 -7.01 -7.61 -13.16
C VAL A 55 -7.09 -6.12 -13.40
N LEU A 56 -5.95 -5.43 -13.36
CA LEU A 56 -5.88 -3.99 -13.56
C LEU A 56 -6.26 -3.61 -15.00
N SER A 57 -5.79 -4.36 -15.99
CA SER A 57 -6.19 -4.21 -17.39
C SER A 57 -7.68 -4.52 -17.58
N ASP A 58 -8.16 -5.65 -17.06
CA ASP A 58 -9.57 -6.05 -17.18
C ASP A 58 -10.53 -5.04 -16.51
N MET A 59 -10.15 -4.48 -15.37
CA MET A 59 -10.89 -3.39 -14.73
C MET A 59 -10.93 -2.14 -15.59
N ALA A 60 -9.80 -1.78 -16.20
CA ALA A 60 -9.71 -0.61 -17.04
C ALA A 60 -10.57 -0.77 -18.31
N ASP A 61 -10.56 -1.95 -18.91
CA ASP A 61 -11.35 -2.26 -20.11
C ASP A 61 -12.86 -2.29 -19.79
N LYS A 62 -13.28 -2.97 -18.71
CA LYS A 62 -14.69 -3.07 -18.31
C LYS A 62 -15.32 -1.76 -17.85
N HIS A 63 -14.50 -0.84 -17.35
CA HIS A 63 -14.94 0.45 -16.82
C HIS A 63 -14.45 1.63 -17.66
N HIS A 64 -14.14 1.39 -18.94
CA HIS A 64 -13.65 2.40 -19.88
C HIS A 64 -14.52 3.68 -19.85
N ASP A 65 -15.85 3.55 -19.95
CA ASP A 65 -16.78 4.69 -19.94
C ASP A 65 -16.68 5.56 -18.67
N ALA A 66 -16.42 4.94 -17.52
CA ALA A 66 -16.27 5.64 -16.25
C ALA A 66 -14.88 6.29 -16.13
N ILE A 67 -13.86 5.65 -16.69
CA ILE A 67 -12.50 6.17 -16.74
C ILE A 67 -12.41 7.36 -17.68
N GLU A 68 -13.06 7.31 -18.84
CA GLU A 68 -13.12 8.43 -19.79
C GLU A 68 -13.80 9.66 -19.17
N LYS A 69 -14.87 9.44 -18.38
CA LYS A 69 -15.64 10.54 -17.76
C LYS A 69 -15.05 11.08 -16.47
N PHE A 70 -14.38 10.24 -15.68
CA PHE A 70 -13.97 10.56 -14.30
C PHE A 70 -12.48 10.30 -14.02
N GLY A 71 -11.71 9.90 -15.03
CA GLY A 71 -10.30 9.56 -14.93
C GLY A 71 -10.05 8.45 -13.91
N VAL A 72 -8.99 8.63 -13.11
CA VAL A 72 -8.58 7.73 -12.02
C VAL A 72 -9.72 7.40 -11.05
N ARG A 73 -10.68 8.31 -10.84
CA ARG A 73 -11.81 8.05 -9.92
C ARG A 73 -12.73 6.95 -10.44
N GLY A 74 -12.86 6.79 -11.75
CA GLY A 74 -13.58 5.66 -12.35
C GLY A 74 -12.90 4.33 -12.04
N LEU A 75 -11.56 4.31 -12.12
CA LEU A 75 -10.76 3.14 -11.75
C LEU A 75 -10.86 2.81 -10.26
N TYR A 76 -10.95 3.82 -9.39
CA TYR A 76 -11.18 3.62 -7.95
C TYR A 76 -12.53 2.97 -7.66
N GLN A 77 -13.58 3.40 -8.37
CA GLN A 77 -14.90 2.78 -8.25
C GLN A 77 -14.89 1.32 -8.71
N ALA A 78 -14.17 1.03 -9.81
CA ALA A 78 -13.98 -0.33 -10.28
C ALA A 78 -13.29 -1.21 -9.21
N PHE A 79 -12.23 -0.69 -8.58
CA PHE A 79 -11.50 -1.42 -7.54
C PHE A 79 -12.40 -1.81 -6.36
N TYR A 80 -13.23 -0.88 -5.86
CA TYR A 80 -14.14 -1.16 -4.75
C TYR A 80 -15.28 -2.12 -5.11
N ARG A 81 -15.56 -2.33 -6.40
CA ARG A 81 -16.59 -3.27 -6.88
C ARG A 81 -16.07 -4.69 -7.07
N LEU A 82 -14.76 -4.90 -6.97
CA LEU A 82 -14.18 -6.24 -7.06
C LEU A 82 -14.70 -7.10 -5.88
N PRO A 83 -15.37 -8.24 -6.14
CA PRO A 83 -15.85 -9.12 -5.08
C PRO A 83 -14.70 -9.62 -4.19
N GLN A 84 -13.53 -9.86 -4.80
CA GLN A 84 -12.30 -10.29 -4.12
C GLN A 84 -11.93 -9.39 -2.94
N ILE A 85 -12.19 -8.09 -3.02
CA ILE A 85 -11.83 -7.14 -1.96
C ILE A 85 -12.69 -7.39 -0.71
N SER A 86 -13.98 -7.61 -0.90
CA SER A 86 -14.88 -7.94 0.21
C SER A 86 -14.55 -9.29 0.82
N ASP A 87 -14.30 -10.29 -0.04
CA ASP A 87 -14.00 -11.66 0.38
C ASP A 87 -12.71 -11.70 1.20
N ILE A 88 -11.64 -11.06 0.73
CA ILE A 88 -10.37 -10.97 1.47
C ILE A 88 -10.55 -10.22 2.80
N LEU A 89 -11.32 -9.12 2.85
CA LEU A 89 -11.55 -8.42 4.11
C LEU A 89 -12.34 -9.26 5.13
N HIS A 90 -13.19 -10.17 4.65
CA HIS A 90 -13.94 -11.08 5.51
C HIS A 90 -13.09 -12.24 6.01
N GLU A 91 -12.23 -12.81 5.16
CA GLU A 91 -11.40 -13.98 5.46
C GLU A 91 -10.11 -13.63 6.21
N ALA A 92 -9.52 -12.47 5.97
CA ALA A 92 -8.21 -12.13 6.52
C ALA A 92 -8.10 -12.16 8.06
N PRO A 93 -9.12 -11.80 8.86
CA PRO A 93 -9.07 -11.95 10.31
C PRO A 93 -8.83 -13.38 10.80
N ASP A 94 -9.30 -14.39 10.06
CA ASP A 94 -9.14 -15.81 10.40
C ASP A 94 -7.78 -16.36 9.95
N HIS A 95 -7.07 -15.62 9.08
CA HIS A 95 -5.80 -16.00 8.48
C HIS A 95 -4.76 -14.88 8.62
N PRO A 96 -4.26 -14.64 9.85
CA PRO A 96 -3.22 -13.63 10.08
C PRO A 96 -1.90 -14.08 9.44
N HIS A 97 -1.09 -13.10 9.02
CA HIS A 97 0.21 -13.32 8.35
C HIS A 97 0.12 -13.89 6.92
N SER A 98 -1.05 -13.88 6.30
CA SER A 98 -1.21 -14.38 4.92
C SER A 98 -0.94 -13.30 3.86
N HIS A 99 -0.45 -13.73 2.71
CA HIS A 99 -0.35 -12.92 1.49
C HIS A 99 -1.51 -13.26 0.56
N TYR A 100 -2.24 -12.24 0.11
CA TYR A 100 -3.33 -12.36 -0.85
C TYR A 100 -2.89 -11.84 -2.22
N HIS A 101 -3.00 -12.66 -3.25
CA HIS A 101 -2.74 -12.28 -4.64
C HIS A 101 -4.07 -12.23 -5.42
N ILE A 102 -4.50 -11.03 -5.83
CA ILE A 102 -5.77 -10.82 -6.52
C ILE A 102 -5.61 -11.18 -8.01
N THR A 103 -6.41 -12.14 -8.47
CA THR A 103 -6.43 -12.66 -9.84
C THR A 103 -7.78 -12.38 -10.53
N PRO A 104 -7.87 -12.49 -11.88
CA PRO A 104 -9.11 -12.21 -12.60
C PRO A 104 -10.29 -13.10 -12.17
N THR A 105 -10.00 -14.30 -11.68
CA THR A 105 -11.01 -15.30 -11.29
C THR A 105 -11.28 -15.35 -9.79
N GLY A 106 -10.49 -14.65 -8.96
CA GLY A 106 -10.59 -14.73 -7.51
C GLY A 106 -9.33 -14.20 -6.83
N PHE A 107 -8.85 -14.90 -5.82
CA PHE A 107 -7.58 -14.58 -5.17
C PHE A 107 -6.89 -15.86 -4.72
N ASP A 108 -5.56 -15.83 -4.73
CA ASP A 108 -4.73 -16.88 -4.15
C ASP A 108 -4.25 -16.42 -2.77
N ARG A 109 -4.27 -17.31 -1.78
CA ARG A 109 -3.77 -17.05 -0.43
C ARG A 109 -2.54 -17.91 -0.16
N THR A 110 -1.47 -17.26 0.27
CA THR A 110 -0.24 -17.93 0.72
C THR A 110 -0.04 -17.60 2.20
N ASP A 111 -0.15 -18.62 3.05
CA ASP A 111 0.07 -18.45 4.49
C ASP A 111 1.58 -18.40 4.76
N HIS A 112 2.08 -17.32 5.36
CA HIS A 112 3.45 -17.28 5.82
C HIS A 112 3.53 -17.88 7.23
N PRO A 113 4.51 -18.76 7.51
CA PRO A 113 4.69 -19.27 8.86
C PRO A 113 4.97 -18.09 9.80
N LYS A 114 4.35 -18.14 10.98
CA LYS A 114 4.57 -17.19 12.05
C LYS A 114 6.07 -17.21 12.39
N VAL A 115 6.82 -16.22 11.93
CA VAL A 115 8.21 -16.05 12.35
C VAL A 115 8.13 -15.57 13.79
N GLU A 116 8.17 -16.51 14.73
CA GLU A 116 8.53 -16.20 16.11
C GLU A 116 9.95 -15.67 16.08
N LEU A 117 10.07 -14.34 16.04
CA LEU A 117 11.32 -13.66 16.36
C LEU A 117 11.60 -14.00 17.82
N GLU A 118 12.33 -15.09 18.07
CA GLU A 118 13.07 -15.27 19.31
C GLU A 118 14.05 -14.11 19.39
N VAL A 119 13.62 -13.01 19.99
CA VAL A 119 14.51 -11.93 20.38
C VAL A 119 15.35 -12.52 21.51
N THR A 120 16.49 -13.12 21.15
CA THR A 120 17.53 -13.47 22.12
C THR A 120 18.06 -12.15 22.66
N VAL A 121 17.44 -11.65 23.73
CA VAL A 121 17.96 -10.52 24.48
C VAL A 121 19.21 -11.01 25.19
N SER A 122 20.35 -10.89 24.53
CA SER A 122 21.64 -11.04 25.20
C SER A 122 21.67 -10.04 26.36
N PRO A 123 21.84 -10.48 27.62
CA PRO A 123 21.89 -9.56 28.74
C PRO A 123 23.04 -8.56 28.50
N PRO A 124 22.85 -7.27 28.83
CA PRO A 124 23.92 -6.29 28.71
C PRO A 124 25.12 -6.75 29.55
N PRO A 125 26.36 -6.49 29.09
CA PRO A 125 27.55 -6.85 29.85
C PRO A 125 27.47 -6.21 31.24
N PRO A 126 27.90 -6.92 32.30
CA PRO A 126 27.90 -6.38 33.65
C PRO A 126 28.72 -5.08 33.68
N LYS A 127 28.16 -4.04 34.31
CA LYS A 127 28.89 -2.78 34.50
C LYS A 127 30.18 -3.07 35.27
N PRO A 128 31.34 -2.54 34.85
CA PRO A 128 32.58 -2.70 35.59
C PRO A 128 32.40 -2.17 37.02
N SER A 129 32.94 -2.91 37.98
CA SER A 129 32.85 -2.56 39.39
C SER A 129 33.70 -1.31 39.64
N PRO A 130 33.28 -0.36 40.48
CA PRO A 130 34.09 0.81 40.84
C PRO A 130 35.46 0.47 41.45
N PHE A 131 35.66 -0.81 41.83
CA PHE A 131 36.88 -1.31 42.43
C PHE A 131 37.92 -1.82 41.42
N ASP A 132 37.54 -2.03 40.15
CA ASP A 132 38.45 -2.52 39.10
C ASP A 132 39.42 -1.42 38.58
N LEU A 133 39.25 -0.18 39.04
CA LEU A 133 40.06 0.99 38.65
C LEU A 133 41.32 1.20 39.50
N TYR A 134 41.55 0.39 40.53
CA TYR A 134 42.63 0.61 41.50
C TYR A 134 43.77 -0.42 41.43
N ASP A 135 43.67 -1.46 40.61
CA ASP A 135 44.70 -2.52 40.52
C ASP A 135 45.91 -2.15 39.64
N ASP A 136 45.87 -0.99 38.95
CA ASP A 136 46.90 -0.62 37.96
C ASP A 136 47.67 0.68 38.31
N MET A 137 47.72 1.04 39.60
CA MET A 137 48.58 2.15 40.06
C MET A 137 49.87 1.61 40.72
N PRO A 138 51.06 1.79 40.10
CA PRO A 138 52.33 1.51 40.76
C PRO A 138 52.62 2.57 41.84
N PHE A 139 52.99 2.11 43.04
CA PHE A 139 53.55 2.94 44.12
C PHE A 139 54.93 3.48 43.76
#